data_AF-A0A177AP32-F1
#
_entry.id   AF-A0A177AP32-F1
#
_cell.length_a   1.000
_cell.length_b   1.000
_cell.length_c   1.000
_cell.angle_alpha   90.00
_cell.angle_beta   90.00
_cell.angle_gamma   90.00
#
_symmetry.space_group_name_H-M   'P 1'
#
loop_
_entity.id
_entity.type
_entity.pdbx_description
1 polymer ?
#
loop_
_entity_poly.entity_id
_entity_poly.type
_entity_poly.pdbx_seq_one_letter_code
_entity_poly.pdbx_strand_id
1 'polypeptide(L)'
;MFRDDSFHPSYSRPRHSPPPSPTTRQDEANNLDDVFGSAPSSPTLSYAMRSTRNDEPSEVPRLRSAHSTAGYRDGMTTAKGTTIQEGFDEGYGLGATMGLRIGSILGTLEGIWAAVAKPDTKRGPALDDGGVRMGTGAQPETERLKALVVKARSDLRTEGVFGRQYWGEDGIWVYDVQESGGGWKDVVDSHPMIQSWEAVVAEEVAKVRLDTGVMDRTEVKRLGEDGFQSPELTGNTDLPGRRLNTTLTLSNLSLLNALGDEGLNIYLTSNLDVTTLLPWLTGTKPFHTGLTSSTSAAIIAVPRSPTVVDVFYTYFYSFNLGPTVLGQRLGNHVGDWEHNMIRFHSGVPEAIWFSQHGGGQAFAYDAVEKIGKRPVGYAARETHANYARGGRHDMLLPRTHLPFDLLLTDYSCNGTLWDPSLNAFWYTYDAVTAEFTGAGDIGGEEGNPVGAMEFRGRWGDKQYKDGDERQSRWWWWRRWVDGPRGPWDKELVRERVCPHGGFGGCVVKQDLREEEGRGVRVGSQAWVGRD
;
A
#
# COMPACT_ATOMS: atom_id res chain seq x y z
N MET A 1 59.20 -6.58 36.90
CA MET A 1 60.15 -5.50 36.66
C MET A 1 59.37 -4.38 35.98
N PHE A 2 58.68 -3.53 36.75
CA PHE A 2 59.17 -2.26 37.35
C PHE A 2 59.44 -1.22 36.24
N ARG A 3 58.85 -0.02 36.16
CA ARG A 3 58.16 0.94 37.07
C ARG A 3 57.33 1.91 36.19
N ASP A 4 56.11 2.34 36.53
CA ASP A 4 55.70 3.43 37.47
C ASP A 4 56.20 4.84 37.09
N ASP A 5 55.32 5.81 36.80
CA ASP A 5 54.66 6.67 37.83
C ASP A 5 53.86 7.86 37.26
N SER A 6 52.70 8.09 37.88
CA SER A 6 51.80 9.26 37.82
C SER A 6 52.21 10.36 38.81
N PHE A 7 51.91 11.66 38.58
CA PHE A 7 51.76 12.65 39.67
C PHE A 7 51.00 13.96 39.28
N HIS A 8 49.85 14.21 39.93
CA HIS A 8 49.29 15.52 40.34
C HIS A 8 49.60 15.69 41.87
N PRO A 9 49.26 16.75 42.67
CA PRO A 9 48.63 18.09 42.49
C PRO A 9 49.32 19.23 43.32
N SER A 10 48.73 20.43 43.47
CA SER A 10 48.54 21.11 44.79
C SER A 10 47.88 22.51 44.74
N TYR A 11 47.14 22.78 45.82
CA TYR A 11 46.31 23.94 46.18
C TYR A 11 47.09 25.09 46.86
N SER A 12 46.48 26.27 46.98
CA SER A 12 46.62 27.13 48.17
C SER A 12 45.38 28.05 48.42
N ARG A 13 45.06 28.24 49.72
CA ARG A 13 44.00 29.04 50.40
C ARG A 13 44.74 30.03 51.36
N PRO A 14 44.10 30.80 52.30
CA PRO A 14 42.97 31.76 52.27
C PRO A 14 43.30 33.08 53.05
N ARG A 15 42.37 34.02 53.30
CA ARG A 15 42.27 34.84 54.57
C ARG A 15 40.90 35.55 54.78
N HIS A 16 40.31 35.27 55.96
CA HIS A 16 39.51 36.04 56.95
C HIS A 16 38.28 36.96 56.64
N SER A 17 37.23 36.79 57.47
CA SER A 17 36.04 37.63 57.80
C SER A 17 36.26 38.38 59.16
N PRO A 18 35.33 39.16 59.82
CA PRO A 18 33.90 39.55 59.60
C PRO A 18 33.55 41.06 59.99
N PRO A 19 32.39 41.49 60.58
CA PRO A 19 31.16 42.12 59.98
C PRO A 19 30.73 43.48 60.68
N PRO A 20 29.48 44.09 60.61
CA PRO A 20 28.14 43.55 60.98
C PRO A 20 26.89 44.00 60.14
N SER A 21 25.75 43.37 60.46
CA SER A 21 24.32 43.45 60.03
C SER A 21 23.58 44.78 60.43
N PRO A 22 22.22 45.02 60.31
CA PRO A 22 21.10 44.09 59.99
C PRO A 22 19.82 44.60 59.22
N THR A 23 19.04 43.62 58.71
CA THR A 23 17.56 43.42 58.66
C THR A 23 16.54 44.48 58.21
N THR A 24 15.63 44.07 57.31
CA THR A 24 14.17 43.99 57.58
C THR A 24 13.47 43.03 56.61
N ARG A 25 12.44 42.34 57.11
CA ARG A 25 11.58 41.32 56.47
C ARG A 25 10.32 41.96 55.82
N GLN A 26 9.58 41.10 55.11
CA GLN A 26 8.14 41.17 54.74
C GLN A 26 7.87 41.90 53.42
N ASP A 27 6.98 41.47 52.52
CA ASP A 27 6.08 40.31 52.41
C ASP A 27 5.78 40.13 50.90
N GLU A 28 5.07 39.05 50.59
CA GLU A 28 4.63 38.61 49.27
C GLU A 28 3.82 39.65 48.45
N ALA A 29 3.75 39.36 47.14
CA ALA A 29 2.69 39.66 46.17
C ALA A 29 2.97 40.74 45.09
N ASN A 30 2.67 40.32 43.85
CA ASN A 30 2.44 41.08 42.63
C ASN A 30 3.67 41.53 41.83
N ASN A 31 4.01 40.76 40.79
CA ASN A 31 5.01 41.11 39.78
C ASN A 31 4.46 40.86 38.36
N LEU A 32 3.41 41.58 37.99
CA LEU A 32 2.85 41.62 36.62
C LEU A 32 2.25 42.99 36.31
N ASP A 33 3.03 44.07 36.47
CA ASP A 33 2.62 45.38 35.97
C ASP A 33 3.84 46.25 35.66
N ASP A 34 4.43 46.09 34.47
CA ASP A 34 5.38 47.07 33.88
C ASP A 34 5.76 46.74 32.41
N VAL A 35 4.76 46.44 31.57
CA VAL A 35 5.01 46.22 30.12
C VAL A 35 4.56 47.42 29.26
N PHE A 36 3.79 48.37 29.81
CA PHE A 36 3.32 49.53 29.04
C PHE A 36 3.37 50.86 29.81
N GLY A 37 4.57 51.44 29.90
CA GLY A 37 4.79 52.86 30.19
C GLY A 37 6.27 53.18 29.99
N SER A 38 6.73 54.23 29.32
CA SER A 38 6.11 55.41 28.73
C SER A 38 7.01 55.88 27.59
N ALA A 39 6.45 56.61 26.62
CA ALA A 39 7.18 57.19 25.48
C ALA A 39 8.39 58.05 25.92
N PRO A 40 9.50 58.09 25.15
CA PRO A 40 10.60 58.99 25.44
C PRO A 40 10.28 60.43 25.00
N SER A 41 10.66 61.38 25.83
CA SER A 41 10.72 62.82 25.51
C SER A 41 11.72 63.09 24.37
N SER A 42 11.35 63.93 23.39
CA SER A 42 12.25 64.35 22.31
C SER A 42 13.37 65.30 22.80
N PRO A 43 14.53 65.40 22.09
CA PRO A 43 15.79 65.90 22.64
C PRO A 43 16.08 67.37 22.33
N THR A 44 16.85 68.04 23.20
CA THR A 44 17.64 69.24 22.84
C THR A 44 18.95 69.37 23.63
N LEU A 45 20.05 69.35 22.85
CA LEU A 45 21.34 70.06 22.93
C LEU A 45 22.10 70.20 24.27
N SER A 46 23.33 69.66 24.36
CA SER A 46 24.56 70.28 23.83
C SER A 46 25.87 69.66 24.41
N TYR A 47 26.87 69.58 23.51
CA TYR A 47 28.32 69.57 23.74
C TYR A 47 29.10 68.24 23.93
N ALA A 48 30.14 68.12 23.08
CA ALA A 48 31.38 67.33 23.15
C ALA A 48 31.43 65.85 22.67
N MET A 49 31.95 65.70 21.44
CA MET A 49 33.02 64.78 21.00
C MET A 49 32.94 63.27 21.36
N ARG A 50 32.60 62.43 20.37
CA ARG A 50 33.55 61.55 19.63
C ARG A 50 32.80 60.64 18.65
N SER A 51 33.40 60.44 17.49
CA SER A 51 32.93 59.62 16.37
C SER A 51 33.00 58.11 16.66
N THR A 52 31.85 57.44 16.63
CA THR A 52 31.72 56.03 16.21
C THR A 52 30.45 55.91 15.35
N ARG A 53 30.61 55.64 14.05
CA ARG A 53 29.50 55.31 13.15
C ARG A 53 28.90 53.97 13.58
N ASN A 54 27.64 53.97 14.03
CA ASN A 54 26.81 52.79 14.08
C ASN A 54 25.84 52.86 12.89
N ASP A 55 26.24 52.28 11.76
CA ASP A 55 25.34 51.92 10.67
C ASP A 55 24.72 50.55 11.01
N GLU A 56 23.60 50.54 11.75
CA GLU A 56 22.70 49.39 11.76
C GLU A 56 21.41 49.76 11.02
N PRO A 57 21.08 49.10 9.90
CA PRO A 57 19.83 49.36 9.18
C PRO A 57 18.62 48.96 10.04
N SER A 58 17.59 49.80 10.04
CA SER A 58 16.35 49.53 10.80
C SER A 58 15.73 48.19 10.37
N GLU A 59 15.57 47.26 11.30
CA GLU A 59 14.88 45.96 11.09
C GLU A 59 13.35 46.11 10.99
N VAL A 60 12.80 47.28 11.29
CA VAL A 60 11.35 47.53 11.36
C VAL A 60 10.64 47.31 10.01
N PRO A 61 11.16 47.78 8.86
CA PRO A 61 10.54 47.49 7.56
C PRO A 61 10.59 46.00 7.20
N ARG A 62 11.68 45.30 7.59
CA ARG A 62 11.86 43.86 7.35
C ARG A 62 10.87 43.04 8.17
N LEU A 63 10.72 43.36 9.45
CA LEU A 63 9.75 42.74 10.36
C LEU A 63 8.31 43.02 9.91
N ARG A 64 8.00 44.24 9.47
CA ARG A 64 6.66 44.57 8.94
C ARG A 64 6.34 43.79 7.67
N SER A 65 7.30 43.66 6.74
CA SER A 65 7.14 42.84 5.53
C SER A 65 6.95 41.37 5.88
N ALA A 66 7.69 40.86 6.87
CA ALA A 66 7.58 39.47 7.32
C ALA A 66 6.21 39.18 7.96
N HIS A 67 5.72 40.05 8.86
CA HIS A 67 4.41 39.90 9.49
C HIS A 67 3.24 40.07 8.52
N SER A 68 3.32 41.00 7.57
CA SER A 68 2.28 41.17 6.54
C SER A 68 2.23 39.96 5.60
N THR A 69 3.38 39.42 5.21
CA THR A 69 3.45 38.22 4.37
C THR A 69 2.98 36.97 5.11
N ALA A 70 3.35 36.84 6.39
CA ALA A 70 2.89 35.74 7.25
C ALA A 70 1.38 35.81 7.48
N GLY A 71 0.84 36.97 7.87
CA GLY A 71 -0.60 37.14 8.07
C GLY A 71 -1.43 36.94 6.79
N TYR A 72 -0.90 37.33 5.63
CA TYR A 72 -1.54 37.05 4.34
C TYR A 72 -1.50 35.56 3.97
N ARG A 73 -0.37 34.88 4.24
CA ARG A 73 -0.24 33.43 4.06
C ARG A 73 -1.15 32.65 5.00
N ASP A 74 -1.22 33.04 6.26
CA ASP A 74 -2.09 32.43 7.27
C ASP A 74 -3.54 32.66 6.90
N GLY A 75 -3.93 33.89 6.52
CA GLY A 75 -5.27 34.20 6.03
C GLY A 75 -5.68 33.38 4.81
N MET A 76 -4.80 33.21 3.82
CA MET A 76 -5.04 32.37 2.65
C MET A 76 -5.07 30.87 2.99
N THR A 77 -4.25 30.41 3.94
CA THR A 77 -4.17 29.00 4.34
C THR A 77 -5.39 28.62 5.18
N THR A 78 -5.81 29.48 6.10
CA THR A 78 -7.03 29.30 6.90
C THR A 78 -8.27 29.40 6.03
N ALA A 79 -8.38 30.41 5.16
CA ALA A 79 -9.55 30.54 4.27
C ALA A 79 -9.66 29.41 3.24
N LYS A 80 -8.54 28.94 2.67
CA LYS A 80 -8.53 27.74 1.82
C LYS A 80 -8.84 26.48 2.62
N GLY A 81 -8.30 26.36 3.83
CA GLY A 81 -8.49 25.19 4.69
C GLY A 81 -9.94 25.01 5.15
N THR A 82 -10.68 26.09 5.42
CA THR A 82 -12.08 25.98 5.86
C THR A 82 -13.05 25.82 4.69
N THR A 83 -12.94 26.65 3.64
CA THR A 83 -13.92 26.65 2.53
C THR A 83 -13.78 25.46 1.57
N ILE A 84 -12.55 24.97 1.35
CA ILE A 84 -12.32 23.81 0.48
C ILE A 84 -12.69 22.52 1.22
N GLN A 85 -12.42 22.43 2.52
CA GLN A 85 -12.75 21.24 3.30
C GLN A 85 -14.27 21.09 3.46
N GLU A 86 -15.00 22.17 3.74
CA GLU A 86 -16.46 22.15 3.82
C GLU A 86 -17.09 21.75 2.48
N GLY A 87 -16.64 22.34 1.36
CA GLY A 87 -17.10 21.96 0.03
C GLY A 87 -16.72 20.53 -0.37
N PHE A 88 -15.57 20.03 0.11
CA PHE A 88 -15.16 18.64 -0.06
C PHE A 88 -16.04 17.71 0.77
N ASP A 89 -16.25 17.98 2.06
CA ASP A 89 -17.05 17.16 2.96
C ASP A 89 -18.51 17.06 2.50
N GLU A 90 -19.04 18.14 1.91
CA GLU A 90 -20.37 18.18 1.31
C GLU A 90 -20.46 17.40 -0.01
N GLY A 91 -19.51 17.61 -0.95
CA GLY A 91 -19.51 16.94 -2.25
C GLY A 91 -19.02 15.48 -2.25
N TYR A 92 -18.25 15.10 -1.23
CA TYR A 92 -17.60 13.79 -1.15
C TYR A 92 -18.59 12.64 -0.98
N GLY A 93 -19.61 12.81 -0.14
CA GLY A 93 -20.63 11.78 0.08
C GLY A 93 -21.38 11.41 -1.20
N LEU A 94 -21.74 12.42 -1.99
CA LEU A 94 -22.35 12.26 -3.30
C LEU A 94 -21.40 11.57 -4.30
N GLY A 95 -20.18 12.08 -4.44
CA GLY A 95 -19.19 11.54 -5.37
C GLY A 95 -18.82 10.08 -5.08
N ALA A 96 -18.67 9.72 -3.79
CA ALA A 96 -18.39 8.34 -3.36
C ALA A 96 -19.57 7.40 -3.68
N THR A 97 -20.81 7.83 -3.41
CA THR A 97 -22.01 7.03 -3.66
C THR A 97 -22.23 6.82 -5.16
N MET A 98 -22.01 7.88 -5.96
CA MET A 98 -22.07 7.83 -7.42
C MET A 98 -21.00 6.91 -8.01
N GLY A 99 -19.76 7.03 -7.53
CA GLY A 99 -18.64 6.20 -7.96
C GLY A 99 -18.84 4.71 -7.70
N LEU A 100 -19.43 4.35 -6.55
CA LEU A 100 -19.77 2.96 -6.22
C LEU A 100 -20.83 2.38 -7.18
N ARG A 101 -21.87 3.15 -7.52
CA ARG A 101 -22.88 2.71 -8.49
C ARG A 101 -22.31 2.52 -9.89
N ILE A 102 -21.52 3.48 -10.36
CA ILE A 102 -20.84 3.39 -11.66
C ILE A 102 -19.89 2.19 -11.71
N GLY A 103 -19.12 1.97 -10.63
CA GLY A 103 -18.21 0.83 -10.52
C GLY A 103 -18.94 -0.52 -10.60
N SER A 104 -20.09 -0.65 -9.93
CA SER A 104 -20.94 -1.85 -10.01
C SER A 104 -21.42 -2.12 -11.44
N ILE A 105 -21.94 -1.09 -12.11
CA ILE A 105 -22.44 -1.18 -13.49
C ILE A 105 -21.33 -1.64 -14.45
N LEU A 106 -20.18 -0.96 -14.42
CA LEU A 106 -19.06 -1.27 -15.31
C LEU A 106 -18.46 -2.64 -15.01
N GLY A 107 -18.29 -2.97 -13.72
CA GLY A 107 -17.75 -4.26 -13.28
C GLY A 107 -18.61 -5.44 -13.73
N THR A 108 -19.94 -5.33 -13.62
CA THR A 108 -20.85 -6.40 -14.06
C THR A 108 -20.84 -6.57 -15.59
N LEU A 109 -20.87 -5.49 -16.37
CA LEU A 109 -20.81 -5.57 -17.83
C LEU A 109 -19.48 -6.15 -18.33
N GLU A 110 -18.37 -5.77 -17.70
CA GLU A 110 -17.04 -6.32 -18.01
C GLU A 110 -16.92 -7.78 -17.62
N GLY A 111 -17.47 -8.17 -16.48
CA GLY A 111 -17.53 -9.57 -16.04
C GLY A 111 -18.33 -10.44 -17.03
N ILE A 112 -19.49 -9.96 -17.48
CA ILE A 112 -20.30 -10.64 -18.49
C ILE A 112 -19.54 -10.76 -19.81
N TRP A 113 -18.95 -9.67 -20.30
CA TRP A 113 -18.15 -9.69 -21.52
C TRP A 113 -16.97 -10.67 -21.44
N ALA A 114 -16.22 -10.65 -20.34
CA ALA A 114 -15.08 -11.53 -20.13
C ALA A 114 -15.50 -13.01 -20.02
N ALA A 115 -16.67 -13.30 -19.45
CA ALA A 115 -17.20 -14.66 -19.38
C ALA A 115 -17.61 -15.19 -20.76
N VAL A 116 -18.26 -14.37 -21.58
CA VAL A 116 -18.70 -14.73 -22.95
C VAL A 116 -17.53 -14.76 -23.94
N ALA A 117 -16.46 -13.99 -23.70
CA ALA A 117 -15.27 -13.96 -24.55
C ALA A 117 -14.34 -15.19 -24.39
N LYS A 118 -14.56 -16.06 -23.40
CA LYS A 118 -13.75 -17.28 -23.22
C LYS A 118 -14.18 -18.35 -24.24
N PRO A 119 -13.25 -18.90 -25.05
CA PRO A 119 -13.57 -20.06 -25.87
C PRO A 119 -13.84 -21.27 -24.98
N ASP A 120 -14.89 -22.01 -25.33
CA ASP A 120 -15.42 -23.15 -24.58
C ASP A 120 -14.45 -24.35 -24.67
N THR A 121 -13.45 -24.42 -23.78
CA THR A 121 -12.39 -25.46 -23.79
C THR A 121 -12.87 -26.86 -23.39
N LYS A 122 -14.18 -27.06 -23.13
CA LYS A 122 -14.76 -28.34 -22.71
C LYS A 122 -15.67 -29.02 -23.73
N ARG A 123 -15.86 -28.46 -24.94
CA ARG A 123 -16.55 -29.17 -26.03
C ARG A 123 -15.50 -29.72 -27.01
N GLY A 124 -15.19 -31.01 -26.87
CA GLY A 124 -14.39 -31.72 -27.87
C GLY A 124 -15.04 -31.59 -29.26
N PRO A 125 -14.27 -31.58 -30.35
CA PRO A 125 -14.83 -31.41 -31.68
C PRO A 125 -15.75 -32.60 -31.99
N ALA A 126 -17.04 -32.33 -32.23
CA ALA A 126 -17.87 -33.27 -32.93
C ALA A 126 -17.37 -33.33 -34.37
N LEU A 127 -16.93 -34.51 -34.80
CA LEU A 127 -16.62 -34.80 -36.19
C LEU A 127 -17.94 -34.86 -36.98
N ASP A 128 -18.08 -34.07 -38.04
CA ASP A 128 -19.01 -34.36 -39.12
C ASP A 128 -18.25 -34.69 -40.42
N ASP A 129 -18.89 -35.55 -41.21
CA ASP A 129 -18.35 -36.18 -42.40
C ASP A 129 -18.54 -35.24 -43.59
N GLY A 130 -17.58 -34.34 -43.82
CA GLY A 130 -17.63 -33.40 -44.94
C GLY A 130 -16.76 -32.18 -44.73
N GLY A 131 -15.45 -32.35 -44.90
CA GLY A 131 -14.44 -31.32 -44.66
C GLY A 131 -14.75 -29.95 -45.27
N VAL A 132 -15.20 -29.02 -44.42
CA VAL A 132 -15.09 -27.57 -44.64
C VAL A 132 -14.72 -26.92 -43.31
N ARG A 133 -13.53 -26.29 -43.25
CA ARG A 133 -13.10 -25.46 -42.12
C ARG A 133 -13.81 -24.11 -42.19
N MET A 134 -14.76 -23.86 -41.30
CA MET A 134 -15.25 -22.49 -41.01
C MET A 134 -14.32 -21.84 -39.99
N GLY A 135 -13.88 -20.62 -40.30
CA GLY A 135 -12.96 -19.82 -39.48
C GLY A 135 -13.53 -19.43 -38.12
N THR A 136 -12.64 -19.18 -37.17
CA THR A 136 -12.91 -18.61 -35.85
C THR A 136 -13.38 -17.16 -35.98
N GLY A 137 -14.64 -16.95 -36.35
CA GLY A 137 -15.29 -15.66 -36.22
C GLY A 137 -15.54 -15.38 -34.74
N ALA A 138 -15.07 -14.25 -34.22
CA ALA A 138 -15.51 -13.75 -32.92
C ALA A 138 -17.05 -13.75 -32.91
N GLN A 139 -17.64 -14.42 -31.93
CA GLN A 139 -19.09 -14.51 -31.78
C GLN A 139 -19.69 -13.10 -31.85
N PRO A 140 -20.72 -12.83 -32.66
CA PRO A 140 -21.33 -11.50 -32.80
C PRO A 140 -21.80 -10.91 -31.45
N GLU A 141 -22.07 -11.79 -30.48
CA GLU A 141 -22.39 -11.43 -29.10
C GLU A 141 -21.20 -10.81 -28.34
N THR A 142 -19.98 -11.32 -28.53
CA THR A 142 -18.78 -10.79 -27.86
C THR A 142 -18.46 -9.37 -28.31
N GLU A 143 -18.58 -9.09 -29.62
CA GLU A 143 -18.38 -7.73 -30.15
C GLU A 143 -19.52 -6.78 -29.74
N ARG A 144 -20.77 -7.27 -29.62
CA ARG A 144 -21.89 -6.50 -29.05
C ARG A 144 -21.61 -6.10 -27.59
N LEU A 145 -21.20 -7.05 -26.76
CA LEU A 145 -20.91 -6.81 -25.33
C LEU A 145 -19.71 -5.88 -25.15
N LYS A 146 -18.68 -6.02 -25.98
CA LYS A 146 -17.54 -5.10 -26.01
C LYS A 146 -17.96 -3.68 -26.38
N ALA A 147 -18.80 -3.50 -27.40
CA ALA A 147 -19.33 -2.20 -27.77
C ALA A 147 -20.19 -1.59 -26.64
N LEU A 148 -20.95 -2.43 -25.92
CA LEU A 148 -21.76 -2.02 -24.77
C LEU A 148 -20.91 -1.50 -23.61
N VAL A 149 -19.81 -2.20 -23.26
CA VAL A 149 -18.85 -1.77 -22.24
C VAL A 149 -18.17 -0.46 -22.63
N VAL A 150 -17.75 -0.31 -23.89
CA VAL A 150 -17.14 0.93 -24.38
C VAL A 150 -18.11 2.10 -24.28
N LYS A 151 -19.39 1.88 -24.63
CA LYS A 151 -20.44 2.90 -24.48
C LYS A 151 -20.68 3.25 -23.02
N ALA A 152 -20.77 2.26 -22.12
CA ALA A 152 -20.93 2.50 -20.68
C ALA A 152 -19.78 3.32 -20.09
N ARG A 153 -18.53 3.02 -20.47
CA ARG A 153 -17.33 3.79 -20.09
C ARG A 153 -17.28 5.20 -20.67
N SER A 154 -17.99 5.46 -21.76
CA SER A 154 -18.08 6.80 -22.34
C SER A 154 -19.15 7.63 -21.64
N ASP A 155 -20.32 7.04 -21.41
CA ASP A 155 -21.48 7.73 -20.84
C ASP A 155 -21.30 7.97 -19.33
N LEU A 156 -20.75 7.01 -18.58
CA LEU A 156 -20.59 7.08 -17.11
C LEU A 156 -19.32 7.81 -16.65
N ARG A 157 -18.75 8.66 -17.49
CA ARG A 157 -17.63 9.53 -17.07
C ARG A 157 -18.14 10.68 -16.21
N THR A 158 -17.23 11.33 -15.51
CA THR A 158 -17.51 12.53 -14.73
C THR A 158 -18.29 13.58 -15.53
N GLU A 159 -17.94 13.79 -16.80
CA GLU A 159 -18.61 14.76 -17.67
C GLU A 159 -20.04 14.35 -18.05
N GLY A 160 -20.33 13.05 -18.09
CA GLY A 160 -21.65 12.52 -18.42
C GLY A 160 -22.59 12.51 -17.22
N VAL A 161 -22.09 12.09 -16.06
CA VAL A 161 -22.88 11.92 -14.84
C VAL A 161 -23.02 13.24 -14.05
N PHE A 162 -22.04 14.13 -14.12
CA PHE A 162 -22.11 15.47 -13.56
C PHE A 162 -22.37 16.56 -14.61
N GLY A 163 -22.94 16.18 -15.76
CA GLY A 163 -23.26 17.14 -16.81
C GLY A 163 -24.37 18.12 -16.39
N ARG A 164 -24.38 19.29 -17.02
CA ARG A 164 -25.36 20.38 -16.77
C ARG A 164 -26.82 19.98 -16.98
N GLN A 165 -27.06 18.84 -17.64
CA GLN A 165 -28.38 18.25 -17.80
C GLN A 165 -28.93 17.61 -16.52
N TYR A 166 -28.08 17.29 -15.53
CA TYR A 166 -28.47 16.67 -14.26
C TYR A 166 -28.14 17.55 -13.04
N TRP A 167 -27.29 18.56 -13.21
CA TRP A 167 -26.80 19.43 -12.13
C TRP A 167 -26.89 20.91 -12.52
N GLY A 168 -27.44 21.73 -11.63
CA GLY A 168 -27.47 23.19 -11.74
C GLY A 168 -26.11 23.84 -11.50
N GLU A 169 -26.00 25.14 -11.79
CA GLU A 169 -24.76 25.91 -11.56
C GLU A 169 -24.42 26.07 -10.07
N ASP A 170 -25.40 25.83 -9.21
CA ASP A 170 -25.32 25.80 -7.75
C ASP A 170 -24.92 24.41 -7.18
N GLY A 171 -24.74 23.40 -8.04
CA GLY A 171 -24.39 22.04 -7.62
C GLY A 171 -25.57 21.22 -7.10
N ILE A 172 -26.80 21.72 -7.25
CA ILE A 172 -28.03 21.00 -6.87
C ILE A 172 -28.54 20.21 -8.08
N TRP A 173 -29.02 19.00 -7.86
CA TRP A 173 -29.55 18.16 -8.93
C TRP A 173 -30.87 18.74 -9.50
N VAL A 174 -31.11 18.56 -10.80
CA VAL A 174 -32.31 19.10 -11.49
C VAL A 174 -33.36 18.03 -11.84
N TYR A 175 -33.25 16.84 -11.26
CA TYR A 175 -34.16 15.71 -11.46
C TYR A 175 -34.91 15.37 -10.16
N ASP A 176 -36.06 14.71 -10.28
CA ASP A 176 -36.87 14.36 -9.09
C ASP A 176 -36.20 13.26 -8.27
N VAL A 177 -36.00 13.51 -6.97
CA VAL A 177 -35.42 12.55 -6.02
C VAL A 177 -36.50 12.05 -5.06
N GLN A 178 -36.64 10.74 -4.96
CA GLN A 178 -37.52 10.13 -3.97
C GLN A 178 -36.83 10.09 -2.60
N GLU A 179 -37.12 11.08 -1.76
CA GLU A 179 -36.55 11.16 -0.41
C GLU A 179 -37.11 10.05 0.49
N SER A 180 -36.28 9.05 0.80
CA SER A 180 -36.60 7.92 1.67
C SER A 180 -35.86 7.99 3.01
N GLY A 181 -35.08 9.05 3.23
CA GLY A 181 -34.17 9.21 4.36
C GLY A 181 -32.79 8.59 4.13
N GLY A 182 -32.46 8.22 2.89
CA GLY A 182 -31.18 7.63 2.48
C GLY A 182 -30.07 8.64 2.17
N GLY A 183 -30.37 9.95 2.21
CA GLY A 183 -29.39 11.01 1.94
C GLY A 183 -28.89 10.96 0.50
N TRP A 184 -27.57 10.99 0.29
CA TRP A 184 -26.93 10.94 -1.04
C TRP A 184 -27.30 9.69 -1.86
N LYS A 185 -27.70 8.61 -1.19
CA LYS A 185 -28.17 7.39 -1.85
C LYS A 185 -29.45 7.63 -2.65
N ASP A 186 -30.39 8.40 -2.11
CA ASP A 186 -31.66 8.69 -2.79
C ASP A 186 -31.42 9.52 -4.05
N VAL A 187 -30.48 10.47 -3.97
CA VAL A 187 -30.05 11.32 -5.09
C VAL A 187 -29.43 10.48 -6.20
N VAL A 188 -28.50 9.59 -5.86
CA VAL A 188 -27.84 8.72 -6.85
C VAL A 188 -28.80 7.68 -7.43
N ASP A 189 -29.65 7.06 -6.62
CA ASP A 189 -30.63 6.05 -7.07
C ASP A 189 -31.71 6.68 -7.97
N SER A 190 -31.97 7.98 -7.82
CA SER A 190 -32.89 8.74 -8.67
C SER A 190 -32.21 9.33 -9.93
N HIS A 191 -30.89 9.17 -10.08
CA HIS A 191 -30.14 9.76 -11.18
C HIS A 191 -30.51 9.09 -12.53
N PRO A 192 -31.07 9.82 -13.52
CA PRO A 192 -31.63 9.21 -14.74
C PRO A 192 -30.64 8.38 -15.55
N MET A 193 -29.38 8.83 -15.65
CA MET A 193 -28.34 8.07 -16.35
C MET A 193 -27.97 6.77 -15.62
N ILE A 194 -27.95 6.78 -14.28
CA ILE A 194 -27.63 5.59 -13.49
C ILE A 194 -28.76 4.57 -13.64
N GLN A 195 -30.01 4.99 -13.47
CA GLN A 195 -31.18 4.13 -13.69
C GLN A 195 -31.21 3.52 -15.10
N SER A 196 -30.87 4.30 -16.12
CA SER A 196 -30.85 3.81 -17.50
C SER A 196 -29.82 2.69 -17.70
N TRP A 197 -28.65 2.82 -17.09
CA TRP A 197 -27.59 1.82 -17.19
C TRP A 197 -27.83 0.63 -16.27
N GLU A 198 -28.41 0.82 -15.09
CA GLU A 198 -28.85 -0.29 -14.23
C GLU A 198 -29.90 -1.16 -14.90
N ALA A 199 -30.84 -0.56 -15.65
CA ALA A 199 -31.81 -1.30 -16.45
C ALA A 199 -31.13 -2.15 -17.54
N VAL A 200 -30.13 -1.59 -18.24
CA VAL A 200 -29.33 -2.32 -19.23
C VAL A 200 -28.56 -3.47 -18.59
N VAL A 201 -27.95 -3.24 -17.41
CA VAL A 201 -27.26 -4.30 -16.67
C VAL A 201 -28.21 -5.40 -16.24
N ALA A 202 -29.39 -5.06 -15.71
CA ALA A 202 -30.40 -6.04 -15.31
C ALA A 202 -30.84 -6.92 -16.48
N GLU A 203 -31.00 -6.33 -17.67
CA GLU A 203 -31.32 -7.08 -18.89
C GLU A 203 -30.20 -8.05 -19.30
N GLU A 204 -28.94 -7.62 -19.24
CA GLU A 204 -27.78 -8.46 -19.59
C GLU A 204 -27.53 -9.57 -18.55
N VAL A 205 -27.71 -9.28 -17.26
CA VAL A 205 -27.68 -10.26 -16.18
C VAL A 205 -28.75 -11.34 -16.37
N ALA A 206 -29.97 -10.94 -16.73
CA ALA A 206 -31.08 -11.86 -16.97
C ALA A 206 -30.81 -12.80 -18.16
N LYS A 207 -30.17 -12.29 -19.23
CA LYS A 207 -29.78 -13.10 -20.40
C LYS A 207 -28.76 -14.18 -20.06
N VAL A 208 -27.81 -13.87 -19.18
CA VAL A 208 -26.70 -14.77 -18.82
C VAL A 208 -27.05 -15.68 -17.62
N ARG A 209 -28.23 -15.49 -17.00
CA ARG A 209 -28.66 -16.19 -15.77
C ARG A 209 -27.61 -16.08 -14.65
N LEU A 210 -26.96 -14.92 -14.56
CA LEU A 210 -25.96 -14.64 -13.54
C LEU A 210 -26.67 -14.42 -12.19
N ASP A 211 -26.29 -15.18 -11.16
CA ASP A 211 -26.77 -14.93 -9.80
C ASP A 211 -26.06 -13.70 -9.22
N THR A 212 -26.72 -12.55 -9.27
CA THR A 212 -26.24 -11.31 -8.66
C THR A 212 -26.37 -11.29 -7.13
N GLY A 213 -27.07 -12.27 -6.54
CA GLY A 213 -27.20 -12.42 -5.08
C GLY A 213 -25.88 -12.74 -4.37
N VAL A 214 -24.83 -13.14 -5.11
CA VAL A 214 -23.46 -13.24 -4.59
C VAL A 214 -22.85 -11.85 -4.32
N MET A 215 -23.22 -10.85 -5.13
CA MET A 215 -22.77 -9.46 -4.97
C MET A 215 -23.66 -8.68 -4.00
N ASP A 216 -24.93 -9.07 -3.83
CA ASP A 216 -25.93 -8.35 -3.02
C ASP A 216 -26.20 -8.98 -1.64
N ARG A 217 -25.19 -9.64 -1.03
CA ARG A 217 -25.26 -10.07 0.37
C ARG A 217 -25.13 -8.88 1.33
N THR A 218 -26.09 -7.97 1.27
CA THR A 218 -26.24 -6.83 2.18
C THR A 218 -27.42 -6.97 3.14
N GLU A 219 -28.27 -7.99 2.99
CA GLU A 219 -29.35 -8.27 3.95
C GLU A 219 -29.08 -9.51 4.81
N VAL A 220 -28.43 -9.29 5.96
CA VAL A 220 -28.62 -10.21 7.09
C VAL A 220 -29.97 -9.86 7.72
N LYS A 221 -30.99 -10.67 7.43
CA LYS A 221 -32.24 -10.68 8.20
C LYS A 221 -31.90 -10.81 9.69
N ARG A 222 -32.20 -9.76 10.46
CA ARG A 222 -32.46 -9.86 11.90
C ARG A 222 -33.68 -10.77 12.07
N LEU A 223 -33.45 -12.05 12.32
CA LEU A 223 -34.47 -12.95 12.84
C LEU A 223 -34.26 -13.09 14.34
N GLY A 224 -35.19 -12.48 15.07
CA GLY A 224 -35.80 -12.99 16.30
C GLY A 224 -34.89 -13.39 17.44
N GLU A 225 -34.90 -12.54 18.48
CA GLU A 225 -34.85 -13.01 19.86
C GLU A 225 -35.85 -14.17 20.03
N ASP A 226 -35.36 -15.40 20.25
CA ASP A 226 -36.05 -16.38 21.07
C ASP A 226 -35.08 -17.50 21.48
N GLY A 227 -34.79 -17.51 22.79
CA GLY A 227 -34.29 -18.61 23.62
C GLY A 227 -33.39 -19.68 23.00
N PHE A 228 -32.07 -19.51 23.14
CA PHE A 228 -31.19 -20.67 23.33
C PHE A 228 -30.20 -20.36 24.46
N GLN A 229 -30.37 -21.04 25.59
CA GLN A 229 -29.48 -20.97 26.73
C GLN A 229 -28.05 -21.35 26.32
N SER A 230 -27.10 -20.49 26.66
CA SER A 230 -25.67 -20.74 26.54
C SER A 230 -25.28 -22.04 27.24
N PRO A 231 -24.55 -22.97 26.60
CA PRO A 231 -23.66 -23.83 27.34
C PRO A 231 -22.40 -23.02 27.65
N GLU A 232 -22.18 -22.73 28.93
CA GLU A 232 -20.82 -22.51 29.46
C GLU A 232 -19.95 -23.67 28.98
N LEU A 233 -18.98 -23.37 28.11
CA LEU A 233 -17.89 -24.28 27.79
C LEU A 233 -16.59 -23.53 28.03
N THR A 234 -16.08 -23.80 29.23
CA THR A 234 -14.68 -23.71 29.61
C THR A 234 -13.79 -24.34 28.53
N GLY A 235 -12.61 -23.74 28.36
CA GLY A 235 -11.69 -24.07 27.27
C GLY A 235 -11.38 -25.55 27.14
N ASN A 236 -11.59 -26.07 25.94
CA ASN A 236 -10.75 -27.06 25.25
C ASN A 236 -11.38 -27.32 23.87
N THR A 237 -10.76 -26.81 22.80
CA THR A 237 -11.08 -27.26 21.44
C THR A 237 -10.43 -28.62 21.21
N ASP A 238 -11.18 -29.69 21.47
CA ASP A 238 -10.88 -31.03 20.97
C ASP A 238 -11.49 -31.20 19.57
N LEU A 239 -10.65 -31.09 18.54
CA LEU A 239 -10.76 -31.87 17.31
C LEU A 239 -9.77 -33.04 17.44
N PRO A 240 -10.09 -34.26 16.99
CA PRO A 240 -9.19 -35.40 17.16
C PRO A 240 -8.02 -35.25 16.18
N GLY A 241 -6.77 -35.18 16.68
CA GLY A 241 -5.60 -35.41 15.82
C GLY A 241 -4.39 -34.55 16.14
N ARG A 242 -3.40 -35.18 16.79
CA ARG A 242 -1.97 -34.84 16.79
C ARG A 242 -1.60 -33.46 17.37
N ARG A 243 -1.48 -33.38 18.70
CA ARG A 243 -0.70 -32.29 19.33
C ARG A 243 0.78 -32.44 18.95
N LEU A 244 1.38 -31.39 18.39
CA LEU A 244 2.83 -31.33 18.17
C LEU A 244 3.51 -31.01 19.51
N ASN A 245 4.13 -32.01 20.14
CA ASN A 245 4.91 -31.84 21.37
C ASN A 245 6.35 -31.38 21.08
N THR A 246 6.54 -30.45 20.14
CA THR A 246 7.86 -29.96 19.75
C THR A 246 7.89 -28.44 19.75
N THR A 247 9.02 -27.86 20.15
CA THR A 247 9.25 -26.42 20.01
C THR A 247 9.38 -26.10 18.52
N LEU A 248 8.55 -25.19 18.04
CA LEU A 248 8.60 -24.74 16.65
C LEU A 248 9.80 -23.83 16.42
N THR A 249 10.50 -24.09 15.33
CA THR A 249 11.61 -23.30 14.78
C THR A 249 11.41 -23.14 13.29
N LEU A 250 12.16 -22.26 12.64
CA LEU A 250 12.10 -22.13 11.18
C LEU A 250 12.41 -23.47 10.47
N SER A 251 13.26 -24.31 11.05
CA SER A 251 13.64 -25.60 10.43
C SER A 251 12.52 -26.64 10.45
N ASN A 252 11.59 -26.57 11.40
CA ASN A 252 10.52 -27.56 11.56
C ASN A 252 9.10 -26.98 11.41
N LEU A 253 8.99 -25.73 10.94
CA LEU A 253 7.70 -25.04 10.80
C LEU A 253 6.73 -25.78 9.87
N SER A 254 7.24 -26.47 8.85
CA SER A 254 6.45 -27.28 7.92
C SER A 254 5.75 -28.48 8.58
N LEU A 255 6.11 -28.86 9.82
CA LEU A 255 5.34 -29.85 10.58
C LEU A 255 3.89 -29.42 10.81
N LEU A 256 3.62 -28.10 10.81
CA LEU A 256 2.26 -27.56 10.89
C LEU A 256 1.41 -27.90 9.67
N ASN A 257 2.01 -28.29 8.54
CA ASN A 257 1.29 -28.74 7.35
C ASN A 257 0.50 -30.04 7.62
N ALA A 258 0.86 -30.81 8.65
CA ALA A 258 0.10 -31.99 9.05
C ALA A 258 -1.21 -31.67 9.81
N LEU A 259 -1.47 -30.39 10.10
CA LEU A 259 -2.63 -29.93 10.86
C LEU A 259 -3.63 -29.18 9.96
N GLY A 260 -4.90 -29.19 10.36
CA GLY A 260 -5.95 -28.48 9.65
C GLY A 260 -6.12 -28.98 8.21
N ASP A 261 -6.27 -28.04 7.28
CA ASP A 261 -6.41 -28.29 5.84
C ASP A 261 -5.02 -28.27 5.18
N GLU A 262 -4.21 -29.30 5.45
CA GLU A 262 -2.80 -29.38 4.99
C GLU A 262 -1.94 -28.16 5.35
N GLY A 263 -2.18 -27.56 6.53
CA GLY A 263 -1.54 -26.33 6.97
C GLY A 263 -2.20 -25.04 6.48
N LEU A 264 -3.06 -25.07 5.45
CA LEU A 264 -3.61 -23.87 4.80
C LEU A 264 -4.45 -22.99 5.72
N ASN A 265 -5.11 -23.61 6.72
CA ASN A 265 -5.91 -22.93 7.73
C ASN A 265 -5.18 -22.76 9.08
N ILE A 266 -3.85 -22.87 9.08
CA ILE A 266 -2.99 -22.61 10.24
C ILE A 266 -2.44 -21.19 10.14
N TYR A 267 -2.52 -20.45 11.24
CA TYR A 267 -2.12 -19.05 11.34
C TYR A 267 -1.08 -18.91 12.43
N LEU A 268 0.00 -18.17 12.16
CA LEU A 268 1.00 -17.80 13.16
C LEU A 268 0.53 -16.58 13.96
N THR A 269 -0.66 -16.69 14.54
CA THR A 269 -1.31 -15.60 15.27
C THR A 269 -0.56 -15.26 16.54
N SER A 270 -0.31 -13.97 16.75
CA SER A 270 0.28 -13.45 17.96
C SER A 270 -0.60 -13.72 19.17
N ASN A 271 0.03 -14.06 20.29
CA ASN A 271 -0.64 -14.14 21.59
C ASN A 271 -0.80 -12.76 22.26
N LEU A 272 -0.30 -11.70 21.62
CA LEU A 272 -0.35 -10.33 22.11
C LEU A 272 -1.31 -9.50 21.25
N ASP A 273 -1.87 -8.44 21.83
CA ASP A 273 -2.72 -7.53 21.07
C ASP A 273 -1.89 -6.63 20.16
N VAL A 274 -1.85 -6.97 18.87
CA VAL A 274 -1.07 -6.25 17.85
C VAL A 274 -1.58 -4.83 17.59
N THR A 275 -2.80 -4.49 18.05
CA THR A 275 -3.32 -3.12 17.95
C THR A 275 -2.62 -2.14 18.90
N THR A 276 -1.88 -2.66 19.88
CA THR A 276 -1.11 -1.87 20.85
C THR A 276 0.26 -1.41 20.34
N LEU A 277 0.59 -1.67 19.06
CA LEU A 277 1.84 -1.28 18.41
C LEU A 277 3.10 -1.83 19.12
N LEU A 278 3.13 -3.14 19.28
CA LEU A 278 4.26 -3.86 19.87
C LEU A 278 5.58 -3.55 19.14
N PRO A 279 6.73 -3.44 19.84
CA PRO A 279 8.00 -3.04 19.21
C PRO A 279 8.42 -3.88 18.00
N TRP A 280 8.17 -5.19 18.02
CA TRP A 280 8.56 -6.10 16.93
C TRP A 280 7.75 -5.87 15.64
N LEU A 281 6.56 -5.25 15.69
CA LEU A 281 5.77 -4.90 14.50
C LEU A 281 6.47 -3.81 13.65
N THR A 282 7.36 -3.02 14.25
CA THR A 282 8.10 -1.97 13.53
C THR A 282 9.34 -2.48 12.80
N GLY A 283 9.69 -3.76 13.00
CA GLY A 283 10.83 -4.41 12.37
C GLY A 283 12.17 -3.81 12.81
N THR A 284 13.20 -4.08 12.00
CA THR A 284 14.57 -3.61 12.27
C THR A 284 15.03 -2.73 11.11
N LYS A 285 15.48 -1.51 11.43
CA LYS A 285 16.06 -0.61 10.44
C LYS A 285 17.43 -1.12 9.96
N PRO A 286 17.73 -1.12 8.66
CA PRO A 286 19.07 -1.41 8.15
C PRO A 286 20.12 -0.42 8.67
N PHE A 287 21.35 -0.90 8.84
CA PHE A 287 22.53 -0.07 9.06
C PHE A 287 22.87 0.74 7.81
N HIS A 288 23.76 1.74 7.95
CA HIS A 288 24.23 2.57 6.83
C HIS A 288 24.91 1.78 5.70
N THR A 289 25.32 0.53 5.97
CA THR A 289 25.90 -0.41 4.99
C THR A 289 24.86 -1.16 4.18
N GLY A 290 23.57 -1.06 4.52
CA GLY A 290 22.50 -1.86 3.94
C GLY A 290 22.21 -3.18 4.67
N LEU A 291 23.03 -3.56 5.65
CA LEU A 291 22.86 -4.79 6.45
C LEU A 291 21.76 -4.62 7.51
N THR A 292 20.98 -5.67 7.77
CA THR A 292 20.06 -5.75 8.92
C THR A 292 20.63 -6.66 10.01
N SER A 293 20.30 -6.39 11.29
CA SER A 293 20.74 -7.26 12.40
C SER A 293 20.00 -8.60 12.47
N SER A 294 18.90 -8.74 11.75
CA SER A 294 18.08 -9.95 11.68
C SER A 294 17.82 -10.31 10.22
N THR A 295 17.74 -11.62 9.94
CA THR A 295 17.47 -12.15 8.60
C THR A 295 15.99 -11.96 8.27
N SER A 296 15.70 -11.09 7.31
CA SER A 296 14.32 -10.75 6.88
C SER A 296 14.11 -10.93 5.37
N ALA A 297 15.01 -11.65 4.71
CA ALA A 297 14.93 -11.91 3.28
C ALA A 297 15.24 -13.39 2.99
N ALA A 298 14.63 -13.90 1.92
CA ALA A 298 15.01 -15.18 1.34
C ALA A 298 15.26 -15.01 -0.17
N ILE A 299 16.37 -15.58 -0.64
CA ILE A 299 16.75 -15.56 -2.05
C ILE A 299 16.59 -16.98 -2.58
N ILE A 300 15.70 -17.14 -3.55
CA ILE A 300 15.27 -18.43 -4.07
C ILE A 300 15.61 -18.49 -5.55
N ALA A 301 16.57 -19.34 -5.92
CA ALA A 301 16.89 -19.63 -7.31
C ALA A 301 15.98 -20.74 -7.85
N VAL A 302 15.37 -20.52 -9.00
CA VAL A 302 14.45 -21.44 -9.67
C VAL A 302 15.00 -21.75 -11.07
N PRO A 303 15.81 -22.82 -11.22
CA PRO A 303 16.26 -23.27 -12.53
C PRO A 303 15.07 -23.71 -13.40
N ARG A 304 14.94 -23.11 -14.58
CA ARG A 304 13.86 -23.40 -15.54
C ARG A 304 14.36 -24.28 -16.69
N SER A 305 15.58 -24.03 -17.13
CA SER A 305 16.28 -24.75 -18.19
C SER A 305 17.79 -24.61 -17.97
N PRO A 306 18.65 -25.27 -18.78
CA PRO A 306 20.10 -25.07 -18.70
C PRO A 306 20.56 -23.62 -18.89
N THR A 307 19.74 -22.77 -19.52
CA THR A 307 20.06 -21.36 -19.79
C THR A 307 19.20 -20.39 -19.02
N VAL A 308 18.03 -20.76 -18.51
CA VAL A 308 17.11 -19.82 -17.85
C VAL A 308 16.99 -20.12 -16.37
N VAL A 309 17.23 -19.10 -15.54
CA VAL A 309 17.05 -19.15 -14.09
C VAL A 309 16.27 -17.92 -13.65
N ASP A 310 15.18 -18.12 -12.90
CA ASP A 310 14.49 -17.04 -12.23
C ASP A 310 14.97 -16.97 -10.78
N VAL A 311 15.36 -15.80 -10.29
CA VAL A 311 15.80 -15.61 -8.91
C VAL A 311 14.82 -14.67 -8.21
N PHE A 312 14.16 -15.17 -7.18
CA PHE A 312 13.24 -14.42 -6.36
C PHE A 312 13.97 -13.87 -5.15
N TYR A 313 13.89 -12.56 -4.97
CA TYR A 313 14.36 -11.85 -3.79
C TYR A 313 13.11 -11.53 -2.98
N THR A 314 12.82 -12.34 -1.97
CA THR A 314 11.63 -12.19 -1.13
C THR A 314 11.99 -11.48 0.16
N TYR A 315 11.07 -10.66 0.64
CA TYR A 315 11.22 -9.76 1.77
C TYR A 315 10.11 -10.03 2.75
N PHE A 316 10.46 -10.22 4.02
CA PHE A 316 9.51 -10.36 5.10
C PHE A 316 9.39 -9.05 5.88
N TYR A 317 8.19 -8.51 5.94
CA TYR A 317 7.83 -7.38 6.80
C TYR A 317 7.00 -7.91 7.97
N SER A 318 7.30 -7.48 9.20
CA SER A 318 6.55 -7.99 10.38
C SER A 318 5.12 -7.46 10.46
N PHE A 319 4.83 -6.37 9.77
CA PHE A 319 3.52 -5.75 9.72
C PHE A 319 3.35 -5.03 8.39
N ASN A 320 2.21 -5.22 7.74
CA ASN A 320 1.78 -4.39 6.62
C ASN A 320 0.64 -3.50 7.11
N LEU A 321 0.85 -2.20 6.95
CA LEU A 321 -0.14 -1.20 7.26
C LEU A 321 -0.85 -0.87 5.95
N GLY A 322 -2.05 -1.42 5.83
CA GLY A 322 -2.77 -1.46 4.58
C GLY A 322 -3.10 -0.06 4.04
N PRO A 323 -3.40 0.02 2.74
CA PRO A 323 -3.53 1.29 2.06
C PRO A 323 -4.69 2.12 2.62
N THR A 324 -4.57 3.43 2.46
CA THR A 324 -5.66 4.35 2.80
C THR A 324 -6.66 4.37 1.64
N VAL A 325 -7.86 3.91 1.92
CA VAL A 325 -9.00 3.98 0.99
C VAL A 325 -9.99 4.94 1.60
N LEU A 326 -10.25 6.07 0.93
CA LEU A 326 -11.29 7.00 1.38
C LEU A 326 -11.11 7.46 2.84
N GLY A 327 -9.85 7.74 3.23
CA GLY A 327 -9.48 8.17 4.59
C GLY A 327 -9.45 7.05 5.65
N GLN A 328 -9.81 5.82 5.28
CA GLN A 328 -9.79 4.67 6.17
C GLN A 328 -8.61 3.75 5.84
N ARG A 329 -7.90 3.28 6.86
CA ARG A 329 -6.86 2.26 6.71
C ARG A 329 -7.45 0.87 6.75
N LEU A 330 -7.28 0.12 5.67
CA LEU A 330 -7.91 -1.17 5.45
C LEU A 330 -6.88 -2.16 4.94
N GLY A 331 -7.04 -3.44 5.29
CA GLY A 331 -6.12 -4.50 4.87
C GLY A 331 -4.85 -4.62 5.70
N ASN A 332 -4.82 -4.09 6.93
CA ASN A 332 -3.71 -4.29 7.85
C ASN A 332 -3.54 -5.78 8.13
N HIS A 333 -2.31 -6.26 8.15
CA HIS A 333 -2.04 -7.64 8.49
C HIS A 333 -0.65 -7.79 9.08
N VAL A 334 -0.55 -8.73 10.02
CA VAL A 334 0.73 -9.10 10.65
C VAL A 334 1.45 -10.04 9.70
N GLY A 335 2.74 -9.81 9.53
CA GLY A 335 3.61 -10.51 8.59
C GLY A 335 3.26 -10.22 7.14
N ASP A 336 4.24 -9.99 6.28
CA ASP A 336 4.00 -9.79 4.85
C ASP A 336 5.19 -10.27 4.02
N TRP A 337 4.88 -10.89 2.89
CA TRP A 337 5.86 -11.42 1.95
C TRP A 337 5.72 -10.71 0.61
N GLU A 338 6.65 -9.81 0.36
CA GLU A 338 6.78 -9.12 -0.93
C GLU A 338 8.04 -9.61 -1.65
N HIS A 339 8.13 -9.40 -2.97
CA HIS A 339 9.29 -9.88 -3.71
C HIS A 339 9.60 -9.12 -5.00
N ASN A 340 10.88 -9.16 -5.35
CA ASN A 340 11.32 -8.99 -6.72
C ASN A 340 11.66 -10.34 -7.34
N MET A 341 11.53 -10.46 -8.66
CA MET A 341 12.09 -11.60 -9.40
C MET A 341 12.94 -11.08 -10.55
N ILE A 342 14.15 -11.62 -10.69
CA ILE A 342 15.04 -11.31 -11.80
C ILE A 342 15.17 -12.58 -12.65
N ARG A 343 14.93 -12.44 -13.97
CA ARG A 343 15.15 -13.51 -14.94
C ARG A 343 16.54 -13.40 -15.53
N PHE A 344 17.29 -14.49 -15.45
CA PHE A 344 18.61 -14.63 -16.06
C PHE A 344 18.55 -15.57 -17.26
N HIS A 345 19.21 -15.18 -18.34
CA HIS A 345 19.49 -16.03 -19.50
C HIS A 345 21.01 -16.18 -19.66
N SER A 346 21.51 -17.41 -19.55
CA SER A 346 22.93 -17.78 -19.57
C SER A 346 23.78 -16.92 -18.62
N GLY A 347 23.25 -16.63 -17.42
CA GLY A 347 23.92 -15.83 -16.40
C GLY A 347 23.81 -14.30 -16.57
N VAL A 348 23.13 -13.82 -17.62
CA VAL A 348 22.89 -12.39 -17.86
C VAL A 348 21.46 -12.03 -17.44
N PRO A 349 21.24 -11.01 -16.59
CA PRO A 349 19.90 -10.59 -16.21
C PRO A 349 19.20 -9.86 -17.36
N GLU A 350 17.98 -10.28 -17.70
CA GLU A 350 17.22 -9.72 -18.84
C GLU A 350 16.05 -8.86 -18.40
N ALA A 351 15.38 -9.25 -17.31
CA ALA A 351 14.18 -8.57 -16.84
C ALA A 351 13.99 -8.72 -15.33
N ILE A 352 13.23 -7.80 -14.76
CA ILE A 352 12.87 -7.76 -13.34
C ILE A 352 11.37 -7.51 -13.17
N TRP A 353 10.78 -8.24 -12.21
CA TRP A 353 9.43 -8.07 -11.71
C TRP A 353 9.45 -7.38 -10.35
N PHE A 354 8.55 -6.42 -10.15
CA PHE A 354 8.29 -5.76 -8.87
C PHE A 354 6.87 -6.12 -8.42
N SER A 355 6.73 -6.87 -7.32
CA SER A 355 5.43 -7.18 -6.72
C SER A 355 4.80 -5.93 -6.11
N GLN A 356 3.50 -5.74 -6.35
CA GLN A 356 2.72 -4.63 -5.83
C GLN A 356 1.37 -5.17 -5.38
N HIS A 357 1.22 -5.43 -4.08
CA HIS A 357 0.01 -6.02 -3.52
C HIS A 357 -0.35 -7.35 -4.24
N GLY A 358 -1.59 -7.48 -4.73
CA GLY A 358 -2.02 -8.62 -5.54
C GLY A 358 -1.52 -8.62 -7.00
N GLY A 359 -0.69 -7.65 -7.40
CA GLY A 359 -0.22 -7.47 -8.77
C GLY A 359 1.25 -7.06 -8.85
N GLY A 360 1.60 -6.23 -9.85
CA GLY A 360 2.96 -5.74 -10.02
C GLY A 360 3.28 -5.25 -11.43
N GLN A 361 4.56 -4.94 -11.65
CA GLN A 361 5.07 -4.45 -12.93
C GLN A 361 6.39 -5.12 -13.31
N ALA A 362 6.58 -5.35 -14.63
CA ALA A 362 7.81 -5.90 -15.18
C ALA A 362 8.56 -4.85 -16.01
N PHE A 363 9.89 -4.89 -15.92
CA PHE A 363 10.79 -4.02 -16.69
C PHE A 363 11.95 -4.84 -17.25
N ALA A 364 12.48 -4.42 -18.40
CA ALA A 364 13.77 -4.88 -18.87
C ALA A 364 14.82 -4.51 -17.81
N TYR A 365 15.78 -5.40 -17.58
CA TYR A 365 16.77 -5.19 -16.53
C TYR A 365 17.58 -3.92 -16.77
N ASP A 366 17.90 -3.62 -18.04
CA ASP A 366 18.63 -2.41 -18.42
C ASP A 366 17.85 -1.12 -18.16
N ALA A 367 16.52 -1.18 -18.16
CA ALA A 367 15.67 -0.01 -17.98
C ALA A 367 15.74 0.58 -16.57
N VAL A 368 15.93 -0.26 -15.54
CA VAL A 368 15.79 0.16 -14.13
C VAL A 368 17.04 0.83 -13.57
N GLU A 369 16.87 1.65 -12.52
CA GLU A 369 17.96 2.24 -11.78
C GLU A 369 18.85 1.17 -11.12
N LYS A 370 20.17 1.41 -11.06
CA LYS A 370 21.15 0.46 -10.52
C LYS A 370 22.21 1.14 -9.67
N ILE A 371 22.64 0.45 -8.62
CA ILE A 371 23.91 0.72 -7.92
C ILE A 371 24.92 -0.32 -8.39
N GLY A 372 25.90 0.12 -9.18
CA GLY A 372 26.80 -0.78 -9.89
C GLY A 372 26.01 -1.64 -10.89
N LYS A 373 25.95 -2.96 -10.66
CA LYS A 373 25.21 -3.91 -11.50
C LYS A 373 23.84 -4.29 -10.95
N ARG A 374 23.50 -3.85 -9.73
CA ARG A 374 22.36 -4.35 -8.96
C ARG A 374 21.19 -3.36 -9.05
N PRO A 375 19.95 -3.83 -9.26
CA PRO A 375 18.82 -2.96 -9.43
C PRO A 375 18.44 -2.33 -8.09
N VAL A 376 17.90 -1.11 -8.15
CA VAL A 376 17.34 -0.43 -6.99
C VAL A 376 15.82 -0.60 -7.03
N GLY A 377 15.27 -1.12 -5.93
CA GLY A 377 13.82 -1.18 -5.71
C GLY A 377 13.42 -0.25 -4.57
N TYR A 378 12.23 0.31 -4.67
CA TYR A 378 11.67 1.24 -3.70
C TYR A 378 10.45 0.59 -3.05
N ALA A 379 10.57 0.22 -1.78
CA ALA A 379 9.45 -0.25 -0.99
C ALA A 379 8.53 0.93 -0.64
N ALA A 380 7.23 0.76 -0.84
CA ALA A 380 6.23 1.70 -0.40
C ALA A 380 6.25 1.81 1.12
N ARG A 381 6.12 3.05 1.60
CA ARG A 381 5.91 3.34 3.01
C ARG A 381 4.62 2.65 3.44
N GLU A 382 4.69 1.86 4.52
CA GLU A 382 3.57 1.16 5.18
C GLU A 382 3.07 -0.10 4.45
N THR A 383 2.77 -0.01 3.16
CA THR A 383 2.18 -1.10 2.38
C THR A 383 3.18 -2.06 1.76
N HIS A 384 4.47 -1.70 1.75
CA HIS A 384 5.60 -2.54 1.31
C HIS A 384 5.61 -3.02 -0.14
N ALA A 385 4.66 -2.62 -0.96
CA ALA A 385 4.70 -2.83 -2.40
C ALA A 385 6.01 -2.30 -3.00
N ASN A 386 6.57 -3.03 -3.96
CA ASN A 386 7.86 -2.70 -4.56
C ASN A 386 7.67 -1.94 -5.88
N TYR A 387 8.47 -0.89 -6.05
CA TYR A 387 8.44 -0.02 -7.22
C TYR A 387 9.83 0.11 -7.84
N ALA A 388 9.87 0.30 -9.16
CA ALA A 388 11.11 0.53 -9.91
C ALA A 388 11.65 1.96 -9.74
N ARG A 389 10.85 2.85 -9.13
CA ARG A 389 11.18 4.26 -8.89
C ARG A 389 10.58 4.74 -7.58
N GLY A 390 11.23 5.74 -6.97
CA GLY A 390 10.63 6.55 -5.91
C GLY A 390 9.46 7.41 -6.39
N GLY A 391 8.58 7.77 -5.47
CA GLY A 391 7.53 8.77 -5.66
C GLY A 391 6.13 8.28 -5.32
N ARG A 392 5.14 8.89 -5.97
CA ARG A 392 3.73 8.55 -5.85
C ARG A 392 3.33 7.52 -6.91
N HIS A 393 2.60 6.48 -6.50
CA HIS A 393 2.14 5.40 -7.39
C HIS A 393 0.64 5.17 -7.20
N ASP A 394 -0.17 5.50 -8.21
CA ASP A 394 -1.63 5.32 -8.18
C ASP A 394 -2.02 3.88 -8.61
N MET A 395 -2.71 3.15 -7.74
CA MET A 395 -2.99 1.71 -7.94
C MET A 395 -4.27 1.42 -8.74
N LEU A 396 -5.34 2.23 -8.59
CA LEU A 396 -6.63 1.96 -9.25
C LEU A 396 -6.68 2.41 -10.71
N LEU A 397 -5.99 3.50 -11.01
CA LEU A 397 -5.91 4.08 -12.34
C LEU A 397 -4.43 4.40 -12.62
N PRO A 398 -3.66 3.38 -13.06
CA PRO A 398 -2.32 3.64 -13.55
C PRO A 398 -2.41 4.75 -14.60
N ARG A 399 -1.61 5.81 -14.45
CA ARG A 399 -1.49 6.97 -15.38
C ARG A 399 -2.42 8.18 -15.15
N THR A 400 -3.25 8.26 -14.11
CA THR A 400 -4.19 9.41 -13.97
C THR A 400 -3.78 10.52 -13.02
N HIS A 401 -2.72 10.38 -12.21
CA HIS A 401 -2.16 11.42 -11.31
C HIS A 401 -3.25 12.34 -10.75
N LEU A 402 -4.24 11.76 -10.06
CA LEU A 402 -5.36 12.55 -9.55
C LEU A 402 -4.84 13.55 -8.51
N PRO A 403 -5.34 14.79 -8.46
CA PRO A 403 -4.83 15.82 -7.54
C PRO A 403 -5.13 15.51 -6.05
N PHE A 404 -5.69 14.34 -5.73
CA PHE A 404 -6.01 13.85 -4.39
C PHE A 404 -5.90 12.31 -4.32
N ASP A 405 -5.57 11.78 -3.13
CA ASP A 405 -5.35 10.34 -2.86
C ASP A 405 -6.69 9.62 -2.62
N LEU A 406 -7.45 9.37 -3.69
CA LEU A 406 -8.82 8.87 -3.54
C LEU A 406 -8.92 7.34 -3.34
N LEU A 407 -8.12 6.54 -4.05
CA LEU A 407 -8.48 5.12 -4.25
C LEU A 407 -7.27 4.17 -4.26
N LEU A 408 -6.37 4.26 -3.28
CA LEU A 408 -5.14 3.44 -3.13
C LEU A 408 -3.95 4.05 -3.90
N THR A 409 -3.15 4.82 -3.16
CA THR A 409 -1.92 5.44 -3.66
C THR A 409 -0.78 5.08 -2.73
N ASP A 410 0.28 4.51 -3.28
CA ASP A 410 1.50 4.23 -2.55
C ASP A 410 2.51 5.35 -2.70
N TYR A 411 3.33 5.51 -1.67
CA TYR A 411 4.42 6.47 -1.63
C TYR A 411 5.71 5.76 -1.29
N SER A 412 6.67 5.83 -2.21
CA SER A 412 8.01 5.26 -2.03
C SER A 412 9.07 6.37 -2.12
N CYS A 413 10.22 6.18 -1.50
CA CYS A 413 11.32 7.15 -1.55
C CYS A 413 12.67 6.46 -1.35
N ASN A 414 13.78 7.18 -1.54
CA ASN A 414 15.13 6.62 -1.42
C ASN A 414 15.43 5.99 -0.05
N GLY A 415 14.72 6.42 1.00
CA GLY A 415 14.76 5.78 2.32
C GLY A 415 16.18 5.53 2.85
N THR A 416 16.31 4.49 3.68
CA THR A 416 17.60 3.92 4.06
C THR A 416 17.90 2.76 3.11
N LEU A 417 19.11 2.70 2.56
CA LEU A 417 19.51 1.60 1.70
C LEU A 417 19.38 0.28 2.47
N TRP A 418 18.76 -0.71 1.86
CA TRP A 418 18.70 -2.08 2.35
C TRP A 418 19.29 -2.98 1.28
N ASP A 419 20.23 -3.83 1.68
CA ASP A 419 20.84 -4.84 0.82
C ASP A 419 20.46 -6.24 1.33
N PRO A 420 19.43 -6.87 0.74
CA PRO A 420 18.96 -8.18 1.16
C PRO A 420 20.02 -9.27 1.06
N SER A 421 20.99 -9.16 0.13
CA SER A 421 22.00 -10.19 -0.06
C SER A 421 23.07 -10.24 1.02
N LEU A 422 23.18 -9.20 1.86
CA LEU A 422 24.11 -9.21 2.99
C LEU A 422 23.59 -10.05 4.16
N ASN A 423 22.28 -10.27 4.25
CA ASN A 423 21.66 -11.08 5.29
C ASN A 423 20.34 -11.69 4.81
N ALA A 424 20.44 -12.84 4.15
CA ALA A 424 19.31 -13.61 3.64
C ALA A 424 19.50 -15.10 3.88
N PHE A 425 18.38 -15.82 3.85
CA PHE A 425 18.37 -17.26 3.63
C PHE A 425 18.43 -17.57 2.14
N TRP A 426 19.11 -18.64 1.76
CA TRP A 426 19.43 -18.99 0.38
C TRP A 426 18.89 -20.37 0.02
N TYR A 427 18.12 -20.42 -1.05
CA TYR A 427 17.44 -21.64 -1.47
C TYR A 427 17.53 -21.85 -2.97
N THR A 428 17.43 -23.11 -3.36
CA THR A 428 17.04 -23.54 -4.70
C THR A 428 15.65 -24.16 -4.62
N TYR A 429 14.83 -23.97 -5.64
CA TYR A 429 13.52 -24.57 -5.74
C TYR A 429 13.43 -25.41 -7.02
N ASP A 430 13.10 -26.68 -6.87
CA ASP A 430 12.91 -27.61 -7.99
C ASP A 430 11.46 -27.53 -8.47
N ALA A 431 11.26 -27.08 -9.71
CA ALA A 431 9.93 -26.90 -10.28
C ALA A 431 9.20 -28.23 -10.61
N VAL A 432 9.92 -29.35 -10.66
CA VAL A 432 9.38 -30.68 -10.96
C VAL A 432 8.92 -31.37 -9.69
N THR A 433 9.75 -31.38 -8.64
CA THR A 433 9.40 -31.99 -7.35
C THR A 433 8.61 -31.06 -6.45
N ALA A 434 8.63 -29.75 -6.74
CA ALA A 434 8.02 -28.69 -5.93
C ALA A 434 8.66 -28.55 -4.53
N GLU A 435 9.96 -28.84 -4.42
CA GLU A 435 10.70 -28.87 -3.16
C GLU A 435 11.75 -27.76 -3.07
N PHE A 436 12.00 -27.30 -1.85
CA PHE A 436 13.07 -26.35 -1.53
C PHE A 436 14.31 -27.10 -1.04
N THR A 437 15.48 -26.63 -1.46
CA THR A 437 16.77 -27.06 -0.94
C THR A 437 17.55 -25.86 -0.45
N GLY A 438 17.93 -25.84 0.83
CA GLY A 438 18.79 -24.80 1.40
C GLY A 438 20.23 -24.90 0.89
N ALA A 439 20.88 -23.77 0.63
CA ALA A 439 22.29 -23.75 0.21
C ALA A 439 23.20 -24.18 1.37
N GLY A 440 24.18 -25.07 1.12
CA GLY A 440 25.05 -25.60 2.19
C GLY A 440 26.12 -24.62 2.69
N ASP A 441 26.58 -23.70 1.83
CA ASP A 441 27.78 -22.87 2.08
C ASP A 441 27.51 -21.36 1.98
N ILE A 442 26.24 -20.94 1.95
CA ILE A 442 25.83 -19.55 1.80
C ILE A 442 24.75 -19.24 2.84
N GLY A 443 24.91 -18.17 3.61
CA GLY A 443 23.94 -17.75 4.62
C GLY A 443 24.59 -17.48 5.98
N GLY A 444 23.75 -17.21 6.99
CA GLY A 444 24.20 -17.01 8.37
C GLY A 444 24.44 -18.31 9.13
N GLU A 445 24.85 -18.20 10.39
CA GLU A 445 25.11 -19.36 11.28
C GLU A 445 23.88 -20.26 11.49
N GLU A 446 22.68 -19.72 11.33
CA GLU A 446 21.41 -20.44 11.44
C GLU A 446 21.16 -21.41 10.26
N GLY A 447 22.00 -21.35 9.22
CA GLY A 447 21.83 -22.12 7.98
C GLY A 447 20.63 -21.62 7.17
N ASN A 448 20.06 -22.51 6.35
CA ASN A 448 18.93 -22.21 5.46
C ASN A 448 17.74 -23.12 5.79
N PRO A 449 16.90 -22.74 6.77
CA PRO A 449 15.83 -23.59 7.27
C PRO A 449 14.75 -23.79 6.20
N VAL A 450 14.65 -24.99 5.66
CA VAL A 450 13.68 -25.34 4.60
C VAL A 450 12.25 -25.38 5.14
N GLY A 451 12.04 -25.79 6.39
CA GLY A 451 10.70 -25.91 6.99
C GLY A 451 9.87 -24.62 6.95
N ALA A 452 10.52 -23.46 6.98
CA ALA A 452 9.85 -22.16 6.84
C ALA A 452 9.35 -21.92 5.42
N MET A 453 10.14 -22.29 4.41
CA MET A 453 9.76 -22.12 3.00
C MET A 453 8.63 -23.08 2.59
N GLU A 454 8.61 -24.27 3.19
CA GLU A 454 7.59 -25.30 2.96
C GLU A 454 6.30 -25.07 3.76
N PHE A 455 6.29 -24.17 4.74
CA PHE A 455 5.09 -23.92 5.54
C PHE A 455 3.96 -23.34 4.67
N ARG A 456 2.85 -24.08 4.59
CA ARG A 456 1.71 -23.77 3.72
C ARG A 456 0.71 -22.78 4.31
N GLY A 457 0.77 -22.57 5.63
CA GLY A 457 -0.17 -21.70 6.33
C GLY A 457 0.11 -20.22 6.15
N ARG A 458 -0.46 -19.45 7.08
CA ARG A 458 -0.52 -17.99 7.06
C ARG A 458 0.54 -17.41 7.99
N TRP A 459 1.42 -16.59 7.44
CA TRP A 459 2.51 -15.90 8.12
C TRP A 459 2.00 -14.68 8.88
N GLY A 460 1.21 -14.92 9.93
CA GLY A 460 0.74 -13.90 10.86
C GLY A 460 -0.67 -14.17 11.37
N ASP A 461 -1.32 -13.10 11.82
CA ASP A 461 -2.58 -13.15 12.53
C ASP A 461 -3.74 -13.57 11.64
N LYS A 462 -4.66 -14.33 12.22
CA LYS A 462 -5.98 -14.54 11.65
C LYS A 462 -6.81 -13.27 11.77
N GLN A 463 -7.54 -12.95 10.73
CA GLN A 463 -8.51 -11.87 10.70
C GLN A 463 -9.45 -11.91 11.91
N TYR A 464 -9.61 -10.76 12.57
CA TYR A 464 -10.60 -10.59 13.64
C TYR A 464 -12.03 -10.83 13.13
N LYS A 465 -12.86 -11.44 13.97
CA LYS A 465 -14.27 -11.71 13.69
C LYS A 465 -15.06 -10.40 13.58
N ASP A 466 -16.18 -10.46 12.87
CA ASP A 466 -17.16 -9.36 12.87
C ASP A 466 -17.65 -9.12 14.31
N GLY A 467 -17.62 -7.86 14.75
CA GLY A 467 -18.01 -7.44 16.11
C GLY A 467 -16.86 -7.33 17.12
N ASP A 468 -15.64 -7.74 16.78
CA ASP A 468 -14.46 -7.44 17.61
C ASP A 468 -14.18 -5.93 17.59
N GLU A 469 -13.95 -5.30 18.75
CA GLU A 469 -13.72 -3.85 18.88
C GLU A 469 -12.51 -3.35 18.06
N ARG A 470 -11.53 -4.23 17.82
CA ARG A 470 -10.34 -3.93 17.03
C ARG A 470 -10.62 -3.98 15.53
N GLN A 471 -11.69 -4.66 15.13
CA GLN A 471 -12.09 -4.81 13.74
C GLN A 471 -13.09 -3.72 13.36
N SER A 472 -12.76 -2.96 12.33
CA SER A 472 -13.74 -2.16 11.62
C SER A 472 -13.93 -2.71 10.21
N ARG A 473 -15.16 -2.64 9.73
CA ARG A 473 -15.52 -3.02 8.37
C ARG A 473 -16.09 -1.81 7.68
N TRP A 474 -15.54 -1.51 6.51
CA TRP A 474 -16.03 -0.46 5.66
C TRP A 474 -16.42 -1.10 4.32
N TRP A 475 -17.74 -1.24 4.11
CA TRP A 475 -18.33 -2.07 3.04
C TRP A 475 -17.90 -3.55 3.15
N TRP A 476 -17.21 -4.08 2.14
CA TRP A 476 -16.62 -5.43 2.16
C TRP A 476 -15.16 -5.43 2.62
N TRP A 477 -14.54 -4.25 2.79
CA TRP A 477 -13.15 -4.13 3.23
C TRP A 477 -13.06 -4.17 4.75
N ARG A 478 -12.03 -4.85 5.25
CA ARG A 478 -11.79 -5.03 6.68
C ARG A 478 -10.51 -4.29 7.07
N ARG A 479 -10.50 -3.72 8.27
CA ARG A 479 -9.32 -3.06 8.82
C ARG A 479 -8.18 -4.04 8.98
N TRP A 480 -8.46 -5.19 9.58
CA TRP A 480 -7.51 -6.28 9.74
C TRP A 480 -7.91 -7.45 8.86
N VAL A 481 -6.96 -8.03 8.14
CA VAL A 481 -7.14 -9.21 7.29
C VAL A 481 -6.15 -10.31 7.70
N ASP A 482 -6.34 -11.50 7.16
CA ASP A 482 -5.45 -12.63 7.39
C ASP A 482 -4.02 -12.31 6.92
N GLY A 483 -3.01 -12.75 7.67
CA GLY A 483 -1.62 -12.76 7.19
C GLY A 483 -1.48 -13.51 5.86
N PRO A 484 -0.47 -13.22 5.03
CA PRO A 484 -0.32 -13.84 3.74
C PRO A 484 0.27 -15.24 3.87
N ARG A 485 0.22 -15.98 2.77
CA ARG A 485 0.98 -17.23 2.64
C ARG A 485 2.46 -16.92 2.38
N GLY A 486 3.28 -17.94 2.60
CA GLY A 486 4.73 -17.86 2.40
C GLY A 486 5.16 -17.76 0.93
N PRO A 487 6.48 -17.74 0.67
CA PRO A 487 7.05 -17.63 -0.67
C PRO A 487 6.59 -18.68 -1.69
N TRP A 488 6.20 -19.88 -1.25
CA TRP A 488 5.69 -20.94 -2.13
C TRP A 488 4.44 -20.53 -2.93
N ASP A 489 3.63 -19.61 -2.39
CA ASP A 489 2.37 -19.13 -3.01
C ASP A 489 2.60 -17.96 -3.98
N LYS A 490 3.86 -17.58 -4.24
CA LYS A 490 4.25 -16.43 -5.09
C LYS A 490 4.51 -16.80 -6.55
N GLU A 491 3.89 -17.89 -7.02
CA GLU A 491 4.00 -18.38 -8.40
C GLU A 491 5.47 -18.54 -8.86
N LEU A 492 6.27 -19.24 -8.06
CA LEU A 492 7.69 -19.49 -8.33
C LEU A 492 7.93 -20.17 -9.69
N VAL A 493 6.93 -20.94 -10.14
CA VAL A 493 6.92 -21.64 -11.43
C VAL A 493 6.03 -20.90 -12.42
N ARG A 494 6.61 -20.02 -13.24
CA ARG A 494 5.88 -19.24 -14.26
C ARG A 494 6.59 -19.21 -15.61
N GLU A 495 5.82 -19.14 -16.69
CA GLU A 495 6.35 -19.13 -18.06
C GLU A 495 7.05 -17.80 -18.39
N ARG A 496 6.40 -16.68 -18.06
CA ARG A 496 6.88 -15.32 -18.34
C ARG A 496 7.36 -14.64 -17.06
N VAL A 497 8.03 -13.50 -17.21
CA VAL A 497 8.42 -12.64 -16.07
C VAL A 497 7.18 -12.19 -15.28
N CYS A 498 6.10 -11.89 -16.01
CA CYS A 498 4.80 -11.58 -15.43
C CYS A 498 4.10 -12.87 -14.94
N PRO A 499 3.50 -12.86 -13.73
CA PRO A 499 2.69 -13.97 -13.24
C PRO A 499 1.43 -14.19 -14.09
N HIS A 500 0.87 -15.41 -14.05
CA HIS A 500 -0.36 -15.77 -14.74
C HIS A 500 -1.56 -15.01 -14.15
N GLY A 501 -2.35 -14.35 -15.01
CA GLY A 501 -3.59 -13.68 -14.60
C GLY A 501 -3.45 -12.26 -14.02
N GLY A 502 -2.26 -11.66 -14.04
CA GLY A 502 -2.08 -10.26 -13.63
C GLY A 502 -2.95 -9.30 -14.46
N PHE A 503 -3.78 -8.51 -13.78
CA PHE A 503 -4.72 -7.50 -14.29
C PHE A 503 -4.34 -6.96 -15.69
N GLY A 504 -4.98 -7.50 -16.75
CA GLY A 504 -5.04 -6.83 -18.05
C GLY A 504 -3.73 -6.69 -18.85
N GLY A 505 -2.86 -7.70 -18.87
CA GLY A 505 -1.75 -7.75 -19.83
C GLY A 505 -0.48 -7.06 -19.34
N CYS A 506 0.14 -7.64 -18.31
CA CYS A 506 1.50 -7.28 -17.93
C CYS A 506 2.47 -7.42 -19.12
N VAL A 507 3.22 -6.36 -19.39
CA VAL A 507 4.25 -6.25 -20.44
C VAL A 507 5.56 -5.85 -19.77
N VAL A 508 6.67 -6.39 -20.28
CA VAL A 508 8.02 -6.00 -19.87
C VAL A 508 8.33 -4.63 -20.49
N LYS A 509 8.22 -3.58 -19.68
CA LYS A 509 8.52 -2.19 -20.09
C LYS A 509 10.01 -2.02 -20.40
N GLN A 510 10.35 -1.26 -21.43
CA GLN A 510 11.74 -1.06 -21.86
C GLN A 510 12.35 0.24 -21.32
N ASP A 511 11.52 1.14 -20.80
CA ASP A 511 11.94 2.40 -20.19
C ASP A 511 11.14 2.66 -18.90
N LEU A 512 11.80 3.15 -17.85
CA LEU A 512 11.15 3.59 -16.60
C LEU A 512 10.07 4.64 -16.85
N ARG A 513 10.23 5.50 -17.87
CA ARG A 513 9.25 6.54 -18.24
C ARG A 513 7.95 5.97 -18.80
N GLU A 514 7.92 4.69 -19.18
CA GLU A 514 6.67 4.01 -19.53
C GLU A 514 5.73 3.86 -18.33
N GLU A 515 6.22 4.09 -17.10
CA GLU A 515 5.38 4.30 -15.92
C GLU A 515 4.58 5.62 -15.99
N GLU A 516 5.10 6.66 -16.66
CA GLU A 516 4.54 8.02 -16.71
C GLU A 516 3.76 8.36 -18.00
N GLY A 517 3.76 7.49 -19.01
CA GLY A 517 3.10 7.77 -20.29
C GLY A 517 3.82 8.80 -21.19
N ARG A 518 5.06 9.21 -20.88
CA ARG A 518 5.91 9.96 -21.82
C ARG A 518 6.75 9.00 -22.67
N GLY A 519 6.09 8.26 -23.54
CA GLY A 519 6.76 7.60 -24.65
C GLY A 519 7.33 8.65 -25.59
N VAL A 520 8.64 8.89 -25.55
CA VAL A 520 9.33 9.47 -26.69
C VAL A 520 9.22 8.45 -27.82
N ARG A 521 8.54 8.81 -28.91
CA ARG A 521 8.72 8.09 -30.18
C ARG A 521 10.18 8.20 -30.57
N VAL A 522 11.00 7.22 -30.21
CA VAL A 522 12.28 7.02 -30.87
C VAL A 522 11.92 6.43 -32.23
N GLY A 523 12.15 7.23 -33.27
CA GLY A 523 11.85 6.89 -34.64
C GLY A 523 12.47 5.56 -35.05
N SER A 524 11.69 4.78 -35.79
CA SER A 524 12.13 3.61 -36.53
C SER A 524 13.37 3.91 -37.37
N GLN A 525 14.50 3.29 -37.04
CA GLN A 525 15.52 2.88 -38.01
C GLN A 525 15.88 1.44 -37.65
N ALA A 526 15.18 0.48 -38.26
CA ALA A 526 15.63 -0.22 -39.46
C ALA A 526 16.70 -1.26 -39.14
N TRP A 527 16.23 -2.45 -38.76
CA TRP A 527 16.97 -3.69 -38.98
C TRP A 527 17.07 -3.91 -40.50
N VAL A 528 18.25 -3.64 -41.07
CA VAL A 528 18.64 -4.20 -42.35
C VAL A 528 19.58 -5.35 -42.02
N GLY A 529 19.05 -6.57 -42.14
CA GLY A 529 19.87 -7.76 -42.22
C GLY A 529 20.77 -7.70 -43.45
N ARG A 530 21.99 -8.18 -43.30
CA ARG A 530 22.77 -8.80 -44.38
C ARG A 530 23.52 -9.98 -43.77
N ASP A 531 23.18 -11.15 -44.28
CA ASP A 531 24.02 -12.28 -44.67
C ASP A 531 25.40 -12.43 -44.01
#